data_AF-A0A4Q4BZR6-F1
#
_entry.id   AF-A0A4Q4BZR6-F1
#
_cell.length_a   1.000
_cell.length_b   1.000
_cell.length_c   1.000
_cell.angle_alpha   90.00
_cell.angle_beta   90.00
_cell.angle_gamma   90.00
#
_symmetry.space_group_name_H-M   'P 1'
#
loop_
_entity.id
_entity.type
_entity.pdbx_description
1 polymer ?
#
loop_
_entity_poly.entity_id
_entity_poly.type
_entity_poly.pdbx_seq_one_letter_code
_entity_poly.pdbx_strand_id
1 'polypeptide(L)'
;MSSWQAVADLVNRKRPSASPAMRVIPGPKIMAAIHDAIAAGSAPGIANLQDLFEDNIHPNRKGAYPIALAHFAVIYGREPHAVPTLRGMEGWPSPDQQEWMKDLVWGVLRDYPDSGLA
;
A
#
# COMPACT_ATOMS: atom_id res chain seq x y z
N MET A 1 8.56 6.24 8.88
CA MET A 1 7.41 7.12 8.55
C MET A 1 7.46 8.49 9.22
N SER A 2 8.16 8.69 10.34
CA SER A 2 8.14 9.96 11.09
C SER A 2 8.52 11.20 10.26
N SER A 3 9.50 11.09 9.35
CA SER A 3 9.89 12.21 8.48
C SER A 3 8.78 12.60 7.49
N TRP A 4 8.16 11.63 6.82
CA TRP A 4 7.05 11.89 5.88
C TRP A 4 5.79 12.37 6.58
N GLN A 5 5.50 11.84 7.77
CA GLN A 5 4.40 12.34 8.60
C GLN A 5 4.61 13.80 8.97
N ALA A 6 5.82 14.18 9.40
CA ALA A 6 6.12 15.57 9.73
C ALA A 6 5.92 16.53 8.55
N VAL A 7 6.17 16.07 7.32
CA VAL A 7 5.86 16.84 6.09
C VAL A 7 4.36 16.99 5.91
N ALA A 8 3.57 15.91 6.03
CA ALA A 8 2.11 15.98 5.94
C ALA A 8 1.51 16.91 7.01
N ASP A 9 2.00 16.82 8.25
CA ASP A 9 1.58 17.68 9.34
C ASP A 9 1.93 19.15 9.06
N LEU A 10 3.12 19.41 8.52
CA LEU A 10 3.53 20.76 8.13
C LEU A 10 2.61 21.33 7.04
N VAL A 11 2.30 20.53 6.01
CA VAL A 11 1.36 20.92 4.95
C VAL A 11 -0.02 21.22 5.56
N ASN A 12 -0.54 20.34 6.42
CA ASN A 12 -1.82 20.53 7.08
C ASN A 12 -1.87 21.77 7.99
N ARG A 13 -0.77 22.15 8.63
CA ARG A 13 -0.66 23.39 9.41
C ARG A 13 -0.59 24.65 8.55
N LYS A 14 -0.09 24.55 7.31
CA LYS A 14 0.20 25.70 6.44
C LYS A 14 -0.79 25.88 5.29
N ARG A 15 -1.58 24.86 4.96
CA ARG A 15 -2.61 24.94 3.91
C ARG A 15 -3.67 26.00 4.26
N PRO A 16 -4.30 26.64 3.26
CA PRO A 16 -5.49 27.45 3.48
C PRO A 16 -6.58 26.65 4.20
N SER A 17 -7.38 27.32 5.03
CA SER A 17 -8.45 26.68 5.80
C SER A 17 -9.47 25.96 4.91
N ALA A 18 -9.77 26.54 3.74
CA ALA A 18 -10.70 25.99 2.75
C ALA A 18 -10.16 24.79 1.96
N SER A 19 -8.85 24.51 2.00
CA SER A 19 -8.28 23.34 1.33
C SER A 19 -8.57 22.06 2.12
N PRO A 20 -8.81 20.91 1.46
CA PRO A 20 -8.90 19.64 2.17
C PRO A 20 -7.59 19.30 2.87
N ALA A 21 -7.67 18.47 3.91
CA ALA A 21 -6.47 17.93 4.55
C ALA A 21 -5.65 17.10 3.55
N MET A 22 -4.32 17.23 3.65
CA MET A 22 -3.39 16.39 2.92
C MET A 22 -3.62 14.94 3.33
N ARG A 23 -3.83 14.08 2.33
CA ARG A 23 -3.84 12.62 2.50
C ARG A 23 -2.46 12.06 2.22
N VAL A 24 -2.13 10.96 2.85
CA VAL A 24 -0.85 10.28 2.74
C VAL A 24 -1.08 8.84 2.30
N ILE A 25 -0.34 8.40 1.29
CA ILE A 25 -0.27 7.00 0.87
C ILE A 25 0.86 6.34 1.68
N PRO A 26 0.55 5.46 2.65
CA PRO A 26 1.53 4.97 3.60
C PRO A 26 2.37 3.79 3.07
N GLY A 27 2.99 3.95 1.90
CA GLY A 27 3.75 2.90 1.19
C GLY A 27 4.74 2.13 2.09
N PRO A 28 5.58 2.79 2.90
CA PRO A 28 6.49 2.10 3.82
C PRO A 28 5.76 1.26 4.90
N LYS A 29 4.57 1.66 5.36
CA LYS A 29 3.79 0.84 6.30
C LYS A 29 3.20 -0.38 5.62
N ILE A 30 2.80 -0.26 4.36
CA ILE A 30 2.33 -1.39 3.54
C ILE A 30 3.45 -2.41 3.37
N MET A 31 4.66 -1.96 2.99
CA MET A 31 5.83 -2.84 2.88
C MET A 31 6.22 -3.47 4.22
N ALA A 32 6.10 -2.74 5.33
CA ALA A 32 6.33 -3.29 6.66
C ALA A 32 5.29 -4.37 7.03
N ALA A 33 4.01 -4.14 6.76
CA ALA A 33 2.96 -5.13 6.99
C ALA A 33 3.16 -6.40 6.14
N ILE A 34 3.63 -6.25 4.89
CA ILE A 34 4.01 -7.40 4.05
C ILE A 34 5.19 -8.17 4.65
N HIS A 35 6.23 -7.46 5.10
CA HIS A 35 7.37 -8.08 5.78
C HIS A 35 6.91 -8.90 7.01
N ASP A 36 6.04 -8.32 7.84
CA ASP A 36 5.55 -8.98 9.05
C ASP A 36 4.69 -10.22 8.71
N ALA A 37 3.89 -10.16 7.65
CA ALA A 37 3.12 -11.30 7.17
C ALA A 37 4.00 -12.42 6.60
N ILE A 38 5.10 -12.08 5.92
CA ILE A 38 6.11 -13.05 5.46
C ILE A 38 6.75 -13.74 6.67
N ALA A 39 7.18 -12.96 7.67
CA ALA A 39 7.77 -13.49 8.90
C ALA A 39 6.79 -14.40 9.67
N ALA A 40 5.50 -14.11 9.62
CA ALA A 40 4.44 -14.92 10.20
C ALA A 40 4.03 -16.15 9.35
N GLY A 41 4.58 -16.31 8.14
CA GLY A 41 4.21 -17.38 7.22
C GLY A 41 2.81 -17.27 6.63
N SER A 42 2.20 -16.07 6.65
CA SER A 42 0.85 -15.81 6.15
C SER A 42 0.82 -15.18 4.74
N ALA A 43 1.98 -14.88 4.16
CA ALA A 43 2.07 -14.36 2.80
C ALA A 43 2.02 -15.50 1.75
N PRO A 44 0.98 -15.56 0.89
CA PRO A 44 0.78 -16.69 -0.02
C PRO A 44 1.85 -16.73 -1.12
N GLY A 45 2.70 -17.75 -1.09
CA GLY A 45 3.73 -17.95 -2.12
C GLY A 45 4.79 -16.85 -2.20
N ILE A 46 4.97 -16.08 -1.12
CA ILE A 46 6.02 -15.05 -0.98
C ILE A 46 6.84 -15.45 0.25
N ALA A 47 8.08 -15.88 0.03
CA ALA A 47 8.92 -16.41 1.09
C ALA A 47 9.86 -15.34 1.66
N ASN A 48 10.24 -14.36 0.84
CA ASN A 48 11.15 -13.29 1.23
C ASN A 48 10.64 -11.94 0.71
N LEU A 49 10.97 -10.86 1.42
CA LEU A 49 10.61 -9.52 0.96
C LEU A 49 11.25 -9.20 -0.40
N GLN A 50 12.44 -9.73 -0.67
CA GLN A 50 13.16 -9.60 -1.93
C GLN A 50 12.39 -10.16 -3.13
N ASP A 51 11.44 -11.08 -2.92
CA ASP A 51 10.57 -11.61 -3.99
C ASP A 51 9.66 -10.53 -4.62
N LEU A 52 9.58 -9.35 -3.99
CA LEU A 52 8.82 -8.18 -4.42
C LEU A 52 9.67 -7.10 -5.10
N PHE A 53 10.98 -7.32 -5.25
CA PHE A 53 11.89 -6.38 -5.88
C PHE A 53 12.53 -6.99 -7.13
N GLU A 54 12.85 -6.12 -8.09
CA GLU A 54 13.65 -6.48 -9.28
C GLU A 54 15.15 -6.41 -8.94
N ASP A 55 15.52 -5.48 -8.06
CA ASP A 55 16.88 -5.31 -7.54
C ASP A 55 16.84 -4.88 -6.06
N ASN A 56 17.90 -4.23 -5.57
CA ASN A 56 18.00 -3.86 -4.17
C ASN A 56 17.07 -2.71 -3.75
N ILE A 57 16.47 -1.95 -4.68
CA ILE A 57 15.67 -0.75 -4.36
C ILE A 57 14.40 -0.59 -5.20
N HIS A 58 14.27 -1.25 -6.35
CA HIS A 58 13.13 -1.12 -7.27
C HIS A 58 12.13 -2.27 -7.09
N PRO A 59 10.84 -1.97 -6.78
CA PRO A 59 9.80 -2.99 -6.75
C PRO A 59 9.60 -3.63 -8.14
N ASN A 60 9.46 -4.95 -8.17
CA ASN A 60 8.99 -5.65 -9.36
C ASN A 60 7.45 -5.52 -9.47
N ARG A 61 6.84 -6.21 -10.45
CA ARG A 61 5.37 -6.17 -10.65
C ARG A 61 4.57 -6.63 -9.42
N LYS A 62 5.04 -7.64 -8.68
CA LYS A 62 4.43 -8.07 -7.40
C LYS A 62 4.54 -7.01 -6.33
N GLY A 63 5.70 -6.38 -6.17
CA GLY A 63 5.89 -5.32 -5.17
C GLY A 63 5.17 -4.01 -5.52
N ALA A 64 5.01 -3.71 -6.80
CA ALA A 64 4.29 -2.52 -7.27
C ALA A 64 2.77 -2.63 -7.06
N TYR A 65 2.20 -3.83 -7.13
CA TYR A 65 0.76 -4.06 -7.02
C TYR A 65 0.13 -3.52 -5.72
N PRO A 66 0.61 -3.84 -4.50
CA PRO A 66 0.02 -3.31 -3.26
C PRO A 66 0.17 -1.78 -3.16
N ILE A 67 1.24 -1.21 -3.71
CA ILE A 67 1.43 0.25 -3.77
C ILE A 67 0.41 0.88 -4.73
N ALA A 68 0.14 0.26 -5.89
CA ALA A 68 -0.88 0.72 -6.82
C ALA A 68 -2.29 0.66 -6.21
N LEU A 69 -2.62 -0.40 -5.46
CA LEU A 69 -3.88 -0.49 -4.71
C LEU A 69 -4.03 0.66 -3.72
N ALA A 70 -2.96 1.01 -3.00
CA ALA A 70 -2.99 2.12 -2.06
C ALA A 70 -3.19 3.48 -2.74
N HIS A 71 -2.56 3.69 -3.89
CA HIS A 71 -2.81 4.89 -4.71
C HIS A 71 -4.27 4.94 -5.15
N PHE A 72 -4.79 3.85 -5.72
CA PHE A 72 -6.19 3.76 -6.12
C PHE A 72 -7.12 4.11 -4.97
N ALA A 73 -6.90 3.49 -3.80
CA ALA A 73 -7.78 3.67 -2.66
C ALA A 73 -7.78 5.10 -2.13
N VAL A 74 -6.60 5.68 -1.90
CA VAL A 74 -6.47 7.03 -1.29
C VAL A 74 -6.91 8.14 -2.25
N ILE A 75 -6.57 8.02 -3.54
CA ILE A 75 -6.91 9.02 -4.56
C ILE A 75 -8.41 9.00 -4.84
N TYR A 76 -8.99 7.81 -5.05
CA TYR A 76 -10.39 7.69 -5.47
C TYR A 76 -11.37 7.51 -4.30
N GLY A 77 -10.87 7.30 -3.07
CA GLY A 77 -11.72 7.03 -1.92
C GLY A 77 -12.45 5.70 -2.01
N ARG A 78 -11.81 4.67 -2.58
CA ARG A 78 -12.44 3.36 -2.87
C ARG A 78 -11.69 2.23 -2.19
N GLU A 79 -12.41 1.20 -1.81
CA GLU A 79 -11.81 0.00 -1.24
C GLU A 79 -10.97 -0.77 -2.30
N PRO A 80 -9.78 -1.31 -1.95
CA PRO A 80 -8.96 -2.10 -2.87
C PRO A 80 -9.69 -3.27 -3.55
N HIS A 81 -10.68 -3.88 -2.88
CA HIS A 81 -11.51 -4.96 -3.44
C HIS A 81 -12.36 -4.55 -4.63
N ALA A 82 -12.56 -3.25 -4.87
CA ALA A 82 -13.20 -2.77 -6.08
C ALA A 82 -12.35 -2.97 -7.34
N VAL A 83 -11.05 -3.27 -7.20
CA VAL A 83 -10.17 -3.64 -8.31
C VAL A 83 -10.39 -5.13 -8.63
N PRO A 84 -10.80 -5.47 -9.87
CA PRO A 84 -10.99 -6.87 -10.24
C PRO A 84 -9.65 -7.62 -10.24
N THR A 85 -9.70 -8.95 -10.12
CA THR A 85 -8.49 -9.77 -10.29
C THR A 85 -7.89 -9.53 -11.67
N LEU A 86 -6.68 -8.97 -11.69
CA LEU A 86 -5.96 -8.66 -12.91
C LEU A 86 -5.22 -9.91 -13.41
N ARG A 87 -5.12 -10.06 -14.74
CA ARG A 87 -4.56 -11.25 -15.39
C ARG A 87 -3.60 -10.82 -16.51
N GLY A 88 -2.74 -11.76 -16.93
CA GLY A 88 -2.16 -11.73 -18.27
C GLY A 88 -0.78 -11.08 -18.43
N MET A 89 -0.04 -10.85 -17.34
CA MET A 89 1.35 -10.40 -17.44
C MET A 89 2.27 -11.29 -16.59
N GLU A 90 3.40 -11.67 -17.16
CA GLU A 90 4.43 -12.42 -16.44
C GLU A 90 4.92 -11.63 -15.23
N GLY A 91 5.12 -12.31 -14.10
CA GLY A 91 5.54 -11.69 -12.85
C GLY A 91 4.45 -10.90 -12.11
N TRP A 92 3.19 -10.92 -12.57
CA TRP A 92 2.06 -10.38 -11.81
C TRP A 92 1.72 -11.27 -10.59
N PRO A 93 1.20 -10.74 -9.48
CA PRO A 93 0.73 -11.56 -8.36
C PRO A 93 -0.37 -12.54 -8.79
N SER A 94 -0.33 -13.76 -8.24
CA SER A 94 -1.37 -14.77 -8.41
C SER A 94 -2.74 -14.26 -7.89
N PRO A 95 -3.87 -14.86 -8.27
CA PRO A 95 -5.17 -14.48 -7.72
C PRO A 95 -5.21 -14.45 -6.19
N ASP A 96 -4.64 -15.46 -5.53
CA ASP A 96 -4.60 -15.55 -4.06
C ASP A 96 -3.72 -14.44 -3.46
N GLN A 97 -2.59 -14.11 -4.11
CA GLN A 97 -1.74 -12.99 -3.71
C GLN A 97 -2.46 -11.65 -3.89
N GLN A 98 -3.23 -11.47 -4.96
CA GLN A 98 -3.98 -10.25 -5.20
C GLN A 98 -5.04 -10.03 -4.12
N GLU A 99 -5.78 -11.08 -3.77
CA GLU A 99 -6.81 -10.98 -2.72
C GLU A 99 -6.19 -10.66 -1.36
N TRP A 100 -5.16 -11.41 -0.97
CA TRP A 100 -4.41 -11.15 0.25
C TRP A 100 -3.80 -9.73 0.29
N MET A 101 -3.24 -9.24 -0.82
CA MET A 101 -2.69 -7.88 -0.90
C MET A 101 -3.78 -6.81 -0.76
N LYS A 102 -5.00 -7.04 -1.27
CA LYS A 102 -6.12 -6.10 -1.09
C LYS A 102 -6.54 -6.01 0.37
N ASP A 103 -6.67 -7.15 1.05
CA ASP A 103 -6.97 -7.20 2.49
C ASP A 103 -5.90 -6.48 3.30
N LEU A 104 -4.62 -6.81 3.07
CA LEU A 104 -3.50 -6.21 3.79
C LEU A 104 -3.44 -4.69 3.57
N VAL A 105 -3.54 -4.24 2.31
CA VAL A 105 -3.54 -2.81 1.99
C VAL A 105 -4.74 -2.12 2.64
N TRP A 106 -5.92 -2.72 2.61
CA TRP A 106 -7.11 -2.15 3.22
C TRP A 106 -6.94 -1.97 4.73
N GLY A 107 -6.45 -3.01 5.44
CA GLY A 107 -6.14 -2.92 6.86
C GLY A 107 -5.18 -1.77 7.18
N VAL A 108 -4.06 -1.69 6.46
CA VAL A 108 -3.06 -0.62 6.66
C VAL A 108 -3.65 0.78 6.43
N LEU A 109 -4.52 0.94 5.43
CA LEU A 109 -5.17 2.23 5.15
C LEU A 109 -6.21 2.61 6.21
N ARG A 110 -7.01 1.65 6.69
CA ARG A 110 -7.98 1.84 7.77
C ARG A 110 -7.30 2.21 9.10
N ASP A 111 -6.11 1.67 9.34
CA ASP A 111 -5.34 1.93 10.58
C ASP A 111 -4.49 3.20 10.54
N TYR A 112 -4.43 3.88 9.38
CA TYR A 112 -3.62 5.08 9.21
C TYR A 112 -4.51 6.30 8.95
N PRO A 113 -4.76 7.15 9.98
CA PRO A 113 -5.74 8.25 9.89
C PRO A 113 -5.58 9.16 8.68
N ASP A 114 -4.34 9.50 8.33
CA ASP A 114 -4.04 10.41 7.22
C ASP A 114 -4.17 9.77 5.83
N SER A 115 -4.54 8.48 5.74
CA SER A 115 -5.02 7.91 4.48
C SER A 115 -6.31 8.59 3.99
N GLY A 116 -7.07 9.21 4.91
CA GLY A 116 -8.41 9.71 4.66
C GLY A 116 -9.47 8.61 4.54
N LEU A 117 -9.11 7.38 4.95
CA LEU A 117 -9.94 6.18 4.87
C LEU A 117 -10.08 5.47 6.21
N ALA A 118 -9.62 6.03 7.33
CA ALA A 118 -9.76 5.43 8.67
C ALA A 118 -11.21 5.38 9.19
#